data_AF-A0A5N9A8K7-F1
#
_entry.id   AF-A0A5N9A8K7-F1
#
_cell.length_a   1.000
_cell.length_b   1.000
_cell.length_c   1.000
_cell.angle_alpha   90.00
_cell.angle_beta   90.00
_cell.angle_gamma   90.00
#
_symmetry.space_group_name_H-M   'P 1'
#
loop_
_entity.id
_entity.type
_entity.pdbx_description
1 polymer ?
#
loop_
_entity_poly.entity_id
_entity_poly.type
_entity_poly.pdbx_seq_one_letter_code
_entity_poly.pdbx_strand_id
1 'polypeptide(L)'
;MPARTGAQYIQRLRERPPNLYMSGKKVKDPTEQPGLQGGINTMARLYDLQHDPKVGKEMTYQSPTTGDQVGLSFLTPRTHEDLDLRHRMMHNWARITCGMMGRTPDFLNVSLMSMAAAGDYFGENRPEFKKNIQDYYEMVREQDLVLTHTLVNMQRSRSGAATALDDSLDVALSVVKETDEGIVVSGARVLATLPIADEIAVYPARSHRLPTGAPGRTSFAFAIPCDTPGLKFQCREAFDLQRSSFDHPLGSRFEEMDALAFFDNVLVPWERVFLYGDPDMCNNMSLRTHQYLHSGHQVVTKNVVKCEFVLGLANLMVKTLGLDDAPHVHGMMAEIIENLEITKAMLRAAEVDAELDEWGVMCPGDMQLMVARQMFIRMYPRMGEILHLLGSSSLMALPTEDDFGGELADDISRYLETDYMSARDRVKLFRLAWDTCCSAFGSRQILYERFFQGDRNRNVVLMNTRYDKEPMSQWVQDFLERE
;
A
#
# COMPACT_ATOMS: atom_id res chain seq x y z
N MET A 1 25.08 8.28 -6.45
CA MET A 1 23.65 8.03 -6.72
C MET A 1 22.98 7.65 -5.42
N PRO A 2 22.20 8.56 -4.82
CA PRO A 2 21.31 8.35 -3.69
C PRO A 2 20.32 7.19 -3.86
N ALA A 3 19.78 7.01 -5.08
CA ALA A 3 18.89 5.89 -5.38
C ALA A 3 19.61 4.56 -5.09
N ARG A 4 19.11 3.82 -4.09
CA ARG A 4 19.79 2.63 -3.58
C ARG A 4 19.72 1.48 -4.56
N THR A 5 20.72 0.60 -4.50
CA THR A 5 20.64 -0.75 -5.04
C THR A 5 19.98 -1.69 -4.03
N GLY A 6 19.54 -2.86 -4.50
CA GLY A 6 19.00 -3.90 -3.64
C GLY A 6 20.00 -4.38 -2.58
N ALA A 7 21.28 -4.47 -2.95
CA ALA A 7 22.35 -4.80 -2.02
C ALA A 7 22.50 -3.76 -0.89
N GLN A 8 22.38 -2.47 -1.22
CA GLN A 8 22.43 -1.40 -0.21
C GLN A 8 21.21 -1.43 0.71
N TYR A 9 20.02 -1.71 0.19
CA TYR A 9 18.81 -1.92 1.00
C TYR A 9 18.99 -3.07 2.01
N ILE A 10 19.45 -4.24 1.55
CA ILE A 10 19.69 -5.41 2.40
C ILE A 10 20.75 -5.10 3.46
N GLN A 11 21.85 -4.47 3.06
CA GLN A 11 22.94 -4.12 3.98
C GLN A 11 22.45 -3.17 5.08
N ARG A 12 21.67 -2.15 4.73
CA ARG A 12 21.11 -1.20 5.69
C ARG A 12 20.19 -1.88 6.70
N LEU A 13 19.38 -2.85 6.26
CA LEU A 13 18.50 -3.63 7.12
C LEU A 13 19.27 -4.52 8.11
N ARG A 14 20.47 -5.01 7.74
CA ARG A 14 21.37 -5.74 8.65
C ARG A 14 22.06 -4.84 9.66
N GLU A 15 22.51 -3.67 9.21
CA GLU A 15 23.23 -2.71 10.06
C GLU A 15 22.33 -2.07 11.11
N ARG A 16 21.05 -1.87 10.77
CA ARG A 16 20.07 -1.17 11.60
C ARG A 16 18.72 -1.89 11.54
N PRO A 17 18.65 -3.11 12.10
CA PRO A 17 17.45 -3.92 12.02
C PRO A 17 16.33 -3.34 12.90
N PRO A 18 15.09 -3.26 12.40
CA PRO A 18 13.93 -2.98 13.22
C PRO A 18 13.80 -3.98 14.37
N ASN A 19 13.24 -3.55 15.49
CA ASN A 19 12.98 -4.43 16.64
C ASN A 19 11.77 -5.33 16.39
N LEU A 20 11.92 -6.35 15.55
CA LEU A 20 10.87 -7.29 15.15
C LEU A 20 10.75 -8.47 16.12
N TYR A 21 9.52 -8.91 16.36
CA TYR A 21 9.16 -10.10 17.12
C TYR A 21 8.24 -10.98 16.28
N MET A 22 8.60 -12.27 16.18
CA MET A 22 7.90 -13.30 15.40
C MET A 22 7.87 -14.60 16.22
N SER A 23 6.72 -15.29 16.23
CA SER A 23 6.55 -16.59 16.91
C SER A 23 7.10 -16.62 18.34
N GLY A 24 6.84 -15.55 19.11
CA GLY A 24 7.27 -15.42 20.51
C GLY A 24 8.76 -15.09 20.72
N LYS A 25 9.53 -14.79 19.65
CA LYS A 25 10.98 -14.52 19.74
C LYS A 25 11.34 -13.20 19.06
N LYS A 26 12.39 -12.55 19.56
CA LYS A 26 13.02 -11.41 18.86
C LYS A 26 13.74 -11.92 17.61
N VAL A 27 13.50 -11.28 16.48
CA VAL A 27 14.23 -11.52 15.23
C VAL A 27 15.62 -10.89 15.36
N LYS A 28 16.67 -11.68 15.10
CA LYS A 28 18.06 -11.22 15.20
C LYS A 28 18.53 -10.54 13.91
N ASP A 29 18.30 -11.20 12.78
CA ASP A 29 18.59 -10.69 11.45
C ASP A 29 17.32 -10.83 10.59
N PRO A 30 16.64 -9.73 10.22
CA PRO A 30 15.47 -9.80 9.35
C PRO A 30 15.76 -10.40 7.98
N THR A 31 16.99 -10.28 7.46
CA THR A 31 17.39 -10.78 6.13
C THR A 31 17.57 -12.28 6.08
N GLU A 32 17.72 -12.93 7.23
CA GLU A 32 17.81 -14.39 7.37
C GLU A 32 16.53 -14.99 7.99
N GLN A 33 15.60 -14.16 8.46
CA GLN A 33 14.38 -14.61 9.12
C GLN A 33 13.40 -15.24 8.13
N PRO A 34 13.06 -16.54 8.28
CA PRO A 34 12.03 -17.15 7.45
C PRO A 34 10.69 -16.43 7.59
N GLY A 35 9.97 -16.30 6.48
CA GLY A 35 8.75 -15.49 6.40
C GLY A 35 8.97 -14.03 5.98
N LEU A 36 10.22 -13.54 5.99
CA LEU A 36 10.57 -12.18 5.57
C LEU A 36 11.45 -12.13 4.32
N GLN A 37 12.27 -13.17 4.10
CA GLN A 37 13.28 -13.21 3.03
C GLN A 37 12.70 -12.94 1.64
N GLY A 38 11.56 -13.57 1.30
CA GLY A 38 10.89 -13.38 0.02
C GLY A 38 10.56 -11.91 -0.27
N GLY A 39 9.91 -11.25 0.69
CA GLY A 39 9.57 -9.83 0.62
C GLY A 39 10.81 -8.93 0.54
N ILE A 40 11.85 -9.21 1.33
CA ILE A 40 13.13 -8.48 1.30
C ILE A 40 13.80 -8.59 -0.07
N ASN A 41 13.85 -9.79 -0.65
CA ASN A 41 14.43 -10.02 -1.97
C ASN A 41 13.63 -9.31 -3.07
N THR A 42 12.31 -9.27 -2.95
CA THR A 42 11.47 -8.49 -3.88
C THR A 42 11.73 -6.99 -3.73
N MET A 43 11.81 -6.46 -2.51
CA MET A 43 12.15 -5.06 -2.28
C MET A 43 13.53 -4.73 -2.87
N ALA A 44 14.54 -5.57 -2.65
CA ALA A 44 15.86 -5.42 -3.24
C ALA A 44 15.80 -5.34 -4.77
N ARG A 45 14.99 -6.20 -5.41
CA ARG A 45 14.77 -6.17 -6.86
C ARG A 45 14.10 -4.87 -7.35
N LEU A 46 13.20 -4.28 -6.56
CA LEU A 46 12.58 -2.99 -6.91
C LEU A 46 13.62 -1.86 -6.89
N TYR A 47 14.53 -1.86 -5.91
CA TYR A 47 15.66 -0.93 -5.85
C TYR A 47 16.62 -1.12 -7.03
N ASP A 48 16.96 -2.37 -7.37
CA ASP A 48 17.82 -2.65 -8.53
C ASP A 48 17.21 -2.16 -9.86
N LEU A 49 15.87 -2.09 -9.96
CA LEU A 49 15.20 -1.55 -11.14
C LEU A 49 15.56 -0.08 -11.42
N GLN A 50 15.92 0.68 -10.38
CA GLN A 50 16.39 2.06 -10.53
C GLN A 50 17.72 2.15 -11.28
N HIS A 51 18.47 1.05 -11.34
CA HIS A 51 19.76 0.91 -12.01
C HIS A 51 19.67 0.04 -13.28
N ASP A 52 18.48 -0.43 -13.64
CA ASP A 52 18.28 -1.30 -14.81
C ASP A 52 18.62 -0.53 -16.11
N PRO A 53 19.44 -1.08 -17.02
CA PRO A 53 19.83 -0.37 -18.24
C PRO A 53 18.68 -0.03 -19.19
N LYS A 54 17.56 -0.76 -19.13
CA LYS A 54 16.40 -0.59 -20.02
C LYS A 54 15.40 0.41 -19.45
N VAL A 55 15.10 0.32 -18.15
CA VAL A 55 14.03 1.13 -17.53
C VAL A 55 14.52 2.13 -16.49
N GLY A 56 15.77 2.09 -16.03
CA GLY A 56 16.28 2.93 -14.93
C GLY A 56 16.13 4.44 -15.16
N LYS A 57 16.16 4.89 -16.43
CA LYS A 57 15.87 6.29 -16.80
C LYS A 57 14.42 6.71 -16.56
N GLU A 58 13.50 5.76 -16.52
CA GLU A 58 12.09 5.96 -16.15
C GLU A 58 11.86 5.81 -14.64
N MET A 59 12.88 5.41 -13.89
CA MET A 59 12.78 5.15 -12.44
C MET A 59 13.33 6.28 -11.58
N THR A 60 14.13 7.18 -12.16
CA THR A 60 14.91 8.19 -11.42
C THR A 60 14.84 9.57 -12.07
N TYR A 61 15.17 10.61 -11.30
CA TYR A 61 15.36 11.98 -11.77
C TYR A 61 16.51 12.65 -11.02
N GLN A 62 16.98 13.80 -11.53
CA GLN A 62 18.02 14.58 -10.85
C GLN A 62 17.45 15.27 -9.61
N SER A 63 18.08 15.02 -8.46
CA SER A 63 17.77 15.69 -7.21
C SER A 63 17.93 17.21 -7.36
N PRO A 64 16.96 18.00 -6.88
CA PRO A 64 17.07 19.45 -6.90
C PRO A 64 18.12 19.99 -5.91
N THR A 65 18.59 19.20 -4.94
CA THR A 65 19.55 19.66 -3.92
C THR A 65 20.97 19.16 -4.17
N THR A 66 21.14 17.93 -4.64
CA THR A 66 22.47 17.33 -4.87
C THR A 66 22.84 17.19 -6.34
N GLY A 67 21.86 17.22 -7.26
CA GLY A 67 22.06 16.91 -8.69
C GLY A 67 22.25 15.42 -8.99
N ASP A 68 22.38 14.57 -7.97
CA ASP A 68 22.47 13.12 -8.15
C ASP A 68 21.11 12.51 -8.53
N GLN A 69 21.12 11.27 -9.03
CA GLN A 69 19.87 10.54 -9.33
C GLN A 69 19.18 10.02 -8.06
N VAL A 70 17.90 10.36 -7.90
CA VAL A 70 16.99 9.93 -6.82
C VAL A 70 15.74 9.29 -7.42
N GLY A 71 15.02 8.47 -6.65
CA GLY A 71 13.82 7.77 -7.13
C GLY A 71 12.70 8.72 -7.57
N LEU A 72 12.05 8.44 -8.71
CA LEU A 72 11.04 9.31 -9.33
C LEU A 72 9.77 9.49 -8.48
N SER A 73 9.49 8.59 -7.53
CA SER A 73 8.34 8.71 -6.64
C SER A 73 8.49 9.88 -5.66
N PHE A 74 9.70 10.40 -5.48
CA PHE A 74 9.93 11.63 -4.73
C PHE A 74 9.66 12.89 -5.54
N LEU A 75 9.51 12.83 -6.86
CA LEU A 75 9.27 14.01 -7.69
C LEU A 75 8.00 14.76 -7.24
N THR A 76 8.14 16.06 -6.95
CA THR A 76 7.01 16.97 -6.74
C THR A 76 6.45 17.41 -8.08
N PRO A 77 5.28 16.91 -8.51
CA PRO A 77 4.76 17.21 -9.83
C PRO A 77 4.30 18.67 -9.87
N ARG A 78 4.69 19.40 -10.91
CA ARG A 78 4.25 20.78 -11.20
C ARG A 78 3.54 20.86 -12.55
N THR A 79 3.56 19.78 -13.32
CA THR A 79 2.98 19.66 -14.66
C THR A 79 2.28 18.30 -14.81
N HIS A 80 1.43 18.18 -15.84
CA HIS A 80 0.83 16.90 -16.21
C HIS A 80 1.89 15.87 -16.62
N GLU A 81 2.96 16.32 -17.28
CA GLU A 81 4.08 15.48 -17.69
C GLU A 81 4.82 14.86 -16.48
N ASP A 82 4.89 15.56 -15.35
CA ASP A 82 5.47 15.02 -14.12
C ASP A 82 4.60 13.88 -13.54
N LEU A 83 3.27 13.98 -13.67
CA LEU A 83 2.36 12.91 -13.27
C LEU A 83 2.53 11.69 -14.18
N ASP A 84 2.67 11.89 -15.49
CA ASP A 84 2.92 10.81 -16.46
C ASP A 84 4.26 10.09 -16.20
N LEU A 85 5.30 10.86 -15.85
CA LEU A 85 6.58 10.33 -15.42
C LEU A 85 6.41 9.43 -14.19
N ARG A 86 5.76 9.95 -13.14
CA ARG A 86 5.48 9.19 -11.91
C ARG A 86 4.62 7.96 -12.14
N HIS A 87 3.57 8.04 -12.96
CA HIS A 87 2.74 6.90 -13.32
C HIS A 87 3.59 5.79 -13.93
N ARG A 88 4.39 6.08 -14.97
CA ARG A 88 5.25 5.07 -15.61
C ARG A 88 6.16 4.37 -14.63
N MET A 89 6.78 5.11 -13.71
CA MET A 89 7.60 4.52 -12.66
C MET A 89 6.82 3.59 -11.74
N MET A 90 5.69 4.05 -11.19
CA MET A 90 4.84 3.25 -10.30
C MET A 90 4.32 2.00 -11.00
N HIS A 91 3.97 2.11 -12.28
CA HIS A 91 3.59 0.98 -13.12
C HIS A 91 4.73 -0.03 -13.24
N ASN A 92 5.96 0.41 -13.51
CA ASN A 92 7.13 -0.46 -13.61
C ASN A 92 7.39 -1.25 -12.31
N TRP A 93 7.26 -0.61 -11.14
CA TRP A 93 7.33 -1.32 -9.85
C TRP A 93 6.16 -2.28 -9.63
N ALA A 94 4.93 -1.86 -9.88
CA ALA A 94 3.75 -2.71 -9.72
C ALA A 94 3.81 -3.96 -10.62
N ARG A 95 4.37 -3.86 -11.84
CA ARG A 95 4.53 -4.99 -12.77
C ARG A 95 5.45 -6.09 -12.23
N ILE A 96 6.47 -5.75 -11.44
CA ILE A 96 7.38 -6.73 -10.82
C ILE A 96 6.65 -7.61 -9.81
N THR A 97 5.68 -7.05 -9.10
CA THR A 97 4.95 -7.71 -8.00
C THR A 97 3.57 -8.18 -8.40
N CYS A 98 3.22 -8.11 -9.69
CA CYS A 98 1.87 -8.37 -10.19
C CYS A 98 0.78 -7.52 -9.51
N GLY A 99 1.14 -6.34 -9.02
CA GLY A 99 0.26 -5.47 -8.22
C GLY A 99 -0.11 -6.07 -6.86
N MET A 100 0.64 -7.05 -6.34
CA MET A 100 0.35 -7.72 -5.06
C MET A 100 0.97 -7.01 -3.86
N MET A 101 2.03 -6.23 -4.06
CA MET A 101 2.61 -5.39 -3.00
C MET A 101 2.07 -3.96 -3.16
N GLY A 102 1.39 -3.45 -2.13
CA GLY A 102 0.82 -2.10 -2.13
C GLY A 102 1.49 -1.14 -1.13
N ARG A 103 2.55 -1.59 -0.45
CA ARG A 103 3.40 -0.83 0.48
C ARG A 103 4.84 -0.75 -0.01
N THR A 104 5.05 -0.90 -1.31
CA THR A 104 6.30 -0.53 -1.96
C THR A 104 6.64 0.94 -1.68
N PRO A 105 7.92 1.35 -1.72
CA PRO A 105 8.35 2.66 -1.20
C PRO A 105 7.61 3.86 -1.83
N ASP A 106 7.21 3.74 -3.09
CA ASP A 106 6.51 4.75 -3.87
C ASP A 106 5.19 5.18 -3.23
N PHE A 107 4.54 4.31 -2.46
CA PHE A 107 3.31 4.65 -1.73
C PHE A 107 3.53 5.75 -0.67
N LEU A 108 4.61 5.66 0.13
CA LEU A 108 4.91 6.66 1.15
C LEU A 108 5.79 7.79 0.64
N ASN A 109 6.64 7.55 -0.37
CA ASN A 109 7.44 8.61 -0.99
C ASN A 109 6.56 9.74 -1.52
N VAL A 110 5.48 9.39 -2.22
CA VAL A 110 4.53 10.40 -2.75
C VAL A 110 3.68 11.05 -1.68
N SER A 111 3.43 10.33 -0.59
CA SER A 111 2.69 10.86 0.56
C SER A 111 3.52 11.90 1.30
N LEU A 112 4.77 11.56 1.60
CA LEU A 112 5.73 12.43 2.27
C LEU A 112 6.07 13.64 1.40
N MET A 113 6.22 13.44 0.08
CA MET A 113 6.45 14.53 -0.87
C MET A 113 5.36 15.60 -0.77
N SER A 114 4.08 15.22 -0.78
CA SER A 114 3.00 16.22 -0.76
C SER A 114 2.89 16.90 0.60
N MET A 115 3.14 16.18 1.70
CA MET A 115 3.25 16.77 3.03
C MET A 115 4.38 17.82 3.08
N ALA A 116 5.57 17.50 2.56
CA ALA A 116 6.70 18.43 2.56
C ALA A 116 6.48 19.65 1.64
N ALA A 117 5.83 19.44 0.49
CA ALA A 117 5.45 20.54 -0.40
C ALA A 117 4.46 21.51 0.27
N ALA A 118 3.56 20.98 1.09
CA ALA A 118 2.64 21.73 1.94
C ALA A 118 3.27 22.19 3.27
N GLY A 119 4.58 22.42 3.33
CA GLY A 119 5.31 22.74 4.57
C GLY A 119 4.75 23.95 5.34
N ASP A 120 4.17 24.94 4.65
CA ASP A 120 3.52 26.09 5.28
C ASP A 120 2.33 25.70 6.17
N TYR A 121 1.58 24.66 5.79
CA TYR A 121 0.51 24.10 6.64
C TYR A 121 1.06 23.62 7.99
N PHE A 122 2.22 22.98 8.01
CA PHE A 122 2.86 22.54 9.25
C PHE A 122 3.41 23.73 10.04
N GLY A 123 3.90 24.76 9.34
CA GLY A 123 4.34 26.04 9.92
C GLY A 123 3.25 26.82 10.66
N GLU A 124 1.98 26.66 10.26
CA GLU A 124 0.82 27.23 10.98
C GLU A 124 0.68 26.68 12.40
N ASN A 125 1.11 25.43 12.64
CA ASN A 125 1.07 24.83 13.98
C ASN A 125 2.21 25.38 14.84
N ARG A 126 3.44 25.26 14.34
CA ARG A 126 4.65 25.89 14.89
C ARG A 126 5.62 26.23 13.76
N PRO A 127 6.29 27.40 13.77
CA PRO A 127 7.14 27.83 12.66
C PRO A 127 8.23 26.81 12.26
N GLU A 128 8.83 26.12 13.22
CA GLU A 128 9.88 25.13 13.01
C GLU A 128 9.38 23.87 12.29
N PHE A 129 8.10 23.51 12.41
CA PHE A 129 7.56 22.27 11.84
C PHE A 129 7.54 22.27 10.31
N LYS A 130 7.48 23.45 9.68
CA LYS A 130 7.70 23.60 8.23
C LYS A 130 9.07 23.05 7.82
N LYS A 131 10.12 23.45 8.54
CA LYS A 131 11.48 23.01 8.23
C LYS A 131 11.65 21.52 8.54
N ASN A 132 11.08 21.03 9.63
CA ASN A 132 11.16 19.62 10.02
C ASN A 132 10.64 18.68 8.93
N ILE A 133 9.44 18.94 8.37
CA ILE A 133 8.88 18.05 7.34
C ILE A 133 9.66 18.13 6.02
N GLN A 134 10.19 19.31 5.68
CA GLN A 134 11.00 19.52 4.47
C GLN A 134 12.36 18.83 4.57
N ASP A 135 13.07 19.02 5.69
CA ASP A 135 14.36 18.39 5.96
C ASP A 135 14.20 16.86 6.06
N TYR A 136 13.11 16.36 6.65
CA TYR A 136 12.82 14.93 6.70
C TYR A 136 12.56 14.34 5.30
N TYR A 137 11.77 15.00 4.46
CA TYR A 137 11.56 14.57 3.08
C TYR A 137 12.85 14.57 2.26
N GLU A 138 13.68 15.60 2.38
CA GLU A 138 14.98 15.65 1.72
C GLU A 138 15.87 14.49 2.18
N MET A 139 15.97 14.26 3.49
CA MET A 139 16.73 13.14 4.04
C MET A 139 16.25 11.79 3.49
N VAL A 140 14.94 11.55 3.47
CA VAL A 140 14.35 10.31 2.94
C VAL A 140 14.65 10.14 1.44
N ARG A 141 14.57 11.22 0.65
CA ARG A 141 14.88 11.21 -0.78
C ARG A 141 16.36 10.96 -1.06
N GLU A 142 17.24 11.71 -0.41
CA GLU A 142 18.70 11.64 -0.62
C GLU A 142 19.34 10.37 -0.03
N GLN A 143 18.61 9.64 0.81
CA GLN A 143 19.05 8.34 1.32
C GLN A 143 18.21 7.18 0.78
N ASP A 144 17.19 7.45 -0.04
CA ASP A 144 16.25 6.48 -0.61
C ASP A 144 15.74 5.49 0.46
N LEU A 145 15.19 6.03 1.55
CA LEU A 145 14.75 5.25 2.72
C LEU A 145 13.40 4.58 2.47
N VAL A 146 13.25 3.33 2.94
CA VAL A 146 11.95 2.66 3.01
C VAL A 146 11.19 3.18 4.21
N LEU A 147 9.95 3.62 4.01
CA LEU A 147 9.06 3.99 5.11
C LEU A 147 7.99 2.91 5.33
N THR A 148 7.61 2.74 6.59
CA THR A 148 6.30 2.19 6.97
C THR A 148 5.49 3.30 7.67
N HIS A 149 4.22 3.04 7.91
CA HIS A 149 3.38 3.94 8.67
C HIS A 149 2.38 3.15 9.51
N THR A 150 1.89 3.77 10.57
CA THR A 150 0.81 3.21 11.38
C THR A 150 -0.20 4.29 11.73
N LEU A 151 -1.48 3.93 11.67
CA LEU A 151 -2.58 4.90 11.63
C LEU A 151 -3.62 4.66 12.72
N VAL A 152 -4.01 3.41 12.97
CA VAL A 152 -5.18 3.13 13.80
C VAL A 152 -4.75 2.84 15.24
N ASN A 153 -5.38 3.52 16.20
CA ASN A 153 -5.20 3.20 17.62
C ASN A 153 -5.80 1.82 17.93
N MET A 154 -5.16 1.07 18.83
CA MET A 154 -5.78 -0.10 19.43
C MET A 154 -7.04 0.36 20.20
N GLN A 155 -8.12 -0.40 20.11
CA GLN A 155 -9.36 -0.13 20.86
C GLN A 155 -9.68 -1.33 21.76
N ARG A 156 -9.93 -1.09 23.05
CA ARG A 156 -10.38 -2.16 23.98
C ARG A 156 -11.78 -2.67 23.64
N SER A 157 -12.66 -1.81 23.15
CA SER A 157 -13.99 -2.17 22.68
C SER A 157 -14.42 -1.32 21.49
N ARG A 158 -15.23 -1.92 20.60
CA ARG A 158 -15.93 -1.24 19.49
C ARG A 158 -17.36 -0.82 19.84
N SER A 159 -17.87 -1.17 21.02
CA SER A 159 -19.22 -0.84 21.46
C SER A 159 -19.27 0.57 22.06
N GLY A 160 -19.82 1.53 21.31
CA GLY A 160 -20.11 2.87 21.80
C GLY A 160 -20.11 3.90 20.68
N ALA A 161 -21.23 4.60 20.50
CA ALA A 161 -21.26 5.83 19.72
C ALA A 161 -20.26 6.81 20.34
N ALA A 162 -19.14 7.07 19.67
CA ALA A 162 -18.16 8.07 20.06
C ALA A 162 -17.95 8.15 21.59
N THR A 163 -17.81 7.01 22.28
CA THR A 163 -17.21 7.05 23.60
C THR A 163 -15.80 7.56 23.33
N ALA A 164 -15.51 8.75 23.84
CA ALA A 164 -14.15 9.28 23.91
C ALA A 164 -13.25 8.10 24.26
N LEU A 165 -12.15 7.93 23.49
CA LEU A 165 -11.11 6.96 23.79
C LEU A 165 -11.02 6.87 25.31
N ASP A 166 -11.41 5.73 25.89
CA ASP A 166 -11.35 5.52 27.33
C ASP A 166 -9.95 5.98 27.75
N ASP A 167 -9.90 7.11 28.45
CA ASP A 167 -8.73 7.99 28.64
C ASP A 167 -7.62 7.29 29.44
N SER A 168 -7.78 5.98 29.67
CA SER A 168 -6.71 5.05 29.96
C SER A 168 -5.61 5.19 28.88
N LEU A 169 -4.54 5.88 29.28
CA LEU A 169 -3.23 5.94 28.64
C LEU A 169 -2.70 4.55 28.20
N ASP A 170 -3.26 3.48 28.76
CA ASP A 170 -2.83 2.10 28.62
C ASP A 170 -2.88 1.54 27.18
N VAL A 171 -3.61 2.15 26.24
CA VAL A 171 -3.84 1.55 24.91
C VAL A 171 -3.56 2.48 23.74
N ALA A 172 -3.97 3.74 23.79
CA ALA A 172 -3.73 4.69 22.68
C ALA A 172 -2.32 5.29 22.77
N LEU A 173 -1.63 5.38 21.63
CA LEU A 173 -0.35 6.07 21.56
C LEU A 173 -0.52 7.55 21.94
N SER A 174 0.19 7.97 22.98
CA SER A 174 0.08 9.31 23.58
C SER A 174 1.46 9.86 23.94
N VAL A 175 1.60 11.19 23.92
CA VAL A 175 2.71 11.89 24.56
C VAL A 175 2.55 11.80 26.08
N VAL A 176 3.53 11.22 26.75
CA VAL A 176 3.56 11.06 28.21
C VAL A 176 4.47 12.07 28.90
N LYS A 177 5.40 12.68 28.16
CA LYS A 177 6.32 13.69 28.67
C LYS A 177 6.84 14.58 27.54
N GLU A 178 6.98 15.87 27.82
CA GLU A 178 7.75 16.80 27.00
C GLU A 178 9.12 17.04 27.66
N THR A 179 10.16 17.16 26.84
CA THR A 179 11.54 17.40 27.25
C THR A 179 12.19 18.41 26.32
N ASP A 180 13.34 18.95 26.72
CA ASP A 180 14.11 19.85 25.87
C ASP A 180 14.58 19.17 24.56
N GLU A 181 14.77 17.84 24.59
CA GLU A 181 15.19 17.05 23.42
C GLU A 181 14.03 16.70 22.48
N GLY A 182 12.80 16.65 22.98
CA GLY A 182 11.65 16.18 22.20
C GLY A 182 10.46 15.73 23.05
N ILE A 183 9.54 15.01 22.42
CA ILE A 183 8.39 14.37 23.08
C ILE A 183 8.66 12.90 23.35
N VAL A 184 8.21 12.39 24.50
CA VAL A 184 8.24 10.96 24.83
C VAL A 184 6.86 10.37 24.61
N VAL A 185 6.77 9.33 23.78
CA VAL A 185 5.51 8.66 23.45
C VAL A 185 5.45 7.24 24.00
N SER A 186 4.27 6.86 24.47
CA SER A 186 3.98 5.50 24.97
C SER A 186 2.60 5.04 24.51
N GLY A 187 2.47 3.75 24.22
CA GLY A 187 1.21 3.11 23.81
C GLY A 187 1.40 2.23 22.58
N ALA A 188 0.31 1.96 21.86
CA ALA A 188 0.32 1.04 20.73
C ALA A 188 -0.48 1.53 19.54
N ARG A 189 -0.10 1.06 18.35
CA ARG A 189 -0.82 1.26 17.09
C ARG A 189 -0.97 -0.05 16.34
N VAL A 190 -2.08 -0.17 15.62
CA VAL A 190 -2.43 -1.34 14.83
C VAL A 190 -1.86 -1.21 13.42
N LEU A 191 -1.32 -2.32 12.92
CA LEU A 191 -0.98 -2.57 11.52
C LEU A 191 -0.02 -1.55 10.90
N ALA A 192 1.28 -1.73 11.19
CA ALA A 192 2.38 -1.29 10.35
C ALA A 192 2.68 -2.39 9.33
N THR A 193 2.17 -2.25 8.10
CA THR A 193 2.53 -3.14 7.00
C THR A 193 3.93 -2.79 6.50
N LEU A 194 4.75 -3.81 6.21
CA LEU A 194 6.16 -3.70 5.87
C LEU A 194 7.03 -3.15 7.03
N PRO A 195 7.05 -3.81 8.21
CA PRO A 195 7.87 -3.37 9.35
C PRO A 195 9.39 -3.52 9.12
N ILE A 196 9.81 -4.13 7.99
CA ILE A 196 11.19 -4.18 7.48
C ILE A 196 11.60 -2.87 6.75
N ALA A 197 11.13 -1.74 7.29
CA ALA A 197 11.38 -0.40 6.79
C ALA A 197 12.49 0.30 7.58
N ASP A 198 13.12 1.32 7.00
CA ASP A 198 14.12 2.15 7.67
C ASP A 198 13.48 3.06 8.75
N GLU A 199 12.33 3.64 8.42
CA GLU A 199 11.64 4.68 9.20
C GLU A 199 10.15 4.36 9.34
N ILE A 200 9.54 4.76 10.46
CA ILE A 200 8.09 4.73 10.68
C ILE A 200 7.54 6.15 10.77
N ALA A 201 6.56 6.45 9.90
CA ALA A 201 5.76 7.66 9.98
C ALA A 201 4.49 7.42 10.82
N VAL A 202 4.25 8.28 11.80
CA VAL A 202 3.09 8.23 12.69
C VAL A 202 2.30 9.49 12.51
N TYR A 203 1.08 9.37 12.00
CA TYR A 203 0.20 10.52 11.80
C TYR A 203 -1.28 10.10 11.88
N PRO A 204 -2.21 11.05 12.06
CA PRO A 204 -3.63 10.75 12.19
C PRO A 204 -4.20 10.09 10.93
N ALA A 205 -5.09 9.13 11.17
CA ALA A 205 -5.77 8.41 10.10
C ALA A 205 -6.96 9.24 9.56
N ARG A 206 -7.10 9.38 8.23
CA ARG A 206 -8.24 10.08 7.61
C ARG A 206 -9.58 9.43 7.96
N SER A 207 -9.62 8.11 7.89
CA SER A 207 -10.66 7.34 8.58
C SER A 207 -10.24 7.27 10.04
N HIS A 208 -11.03 7.47 11.09
CA HIS A 208 -10.55 7.65 12.48
C HIS A 208 -9.98 9.04 12.81
N ARG A 209 -10.81 10.07 12.55
CA ARG A 209 -10.61 11.42 13.07
C ARG A 209 -10.55 11.40 14.59
N LEU A 210 -9.72 12.27 15.15
CA LEU A 210 -9.70 12.59 16.57
C LEU A 210 -11.06 13.21 16.96
N PRO A 211 -11.65 12.84 18.10
CA PRO A 211 -12.91 13.43 18.56
C PRO A 211 -12.77 14.92 18.85
N THR A 212 -13.87 15.66 18.79
CA THR A 212 -13.90 17.07 19.21
C THR A 212 -13.43 17.18 20.67
N GLY A 213 -12.48 18.08 20.93
CA GLY A 213 -11.88 18.23 22.25
C GLY A 213 -10.89 17.12 22.64
N ALA A 214 -10.38 16.34 21.67
CA ALA A 214 -9.33 15.36 21.94
C ALA A 214 -8.13 16.01 22.67
N PRO A 215 -7.53 15.31 23.66
CA PRO A 215 -6.36 15.82 24.34
C PRO A 215 -5.20 16.12 23.37
N GLY A 216 -4.50 17.24 23.55
CA GLY A 216 -3.33 17.58 22.73
C GLY A 216 -2.25 16.48 22.73
N ARG A 217 -2.13 15.75 23.84
CA ARG A 217 -1.22 14.59 23.98
C ARG A 217 -1.47 13.43 23.03
N THR A 218 -2.64 13.31 22.40
CA THR A 218 -2.95 12.28 21.38
C THR A 218 -2.99 12.85 19.96
N SER A 219 -2.68 14.13 19.82
CA SER A 219 -2.79 14.91 18.58
C SER A 219 -1.39 15.28 18.09
N PHE A 220 -0.79 14.41 17.27
CA PHE A 220 0.56 14.60 16.76
C PHE A 220 0.79 13.92 15.41
N ALA A 221 1.83 14.38 14.71
CA ALA A 221 2.44 13.71 13.58
C ALA A 221 3.97 13.77 13.72
N PHE A 222 4.66 12.65 13.51
CA PHE A 222 6.13 12.55 13.57
C PHE A 222 6.65 11.36 12.74
N ALA A 223 7.97 11.27 12.55
CA ALA A 223 8.60 10.07 12.01
C ALA A 223 9.94 9.75 12.66
N ILE A 224 10.21 8.47 12.92
CA ILE A 224 11.44 8.01 13.60
C ILE A 224 11.98 6.70 12.98
N PRO A 225 13.27 6.39 13.17
CA PRO A 225 13.84 5.12 12.72
C PRO A 225 13.14 3.91 13.34
N CYS A 226 12.97 2.84 12.57
CA CYS A 226 12.35 1.60 13.04
C CYS A 226 13.20 0.85 14.10
N ASP A 227 14.48 1.19 14.23
CA ASP A 227 15.41 0.67 15.25
C ASP A 227 15.49 1.53 16.52
N THR A 228 14.66 2.59 16.63
CA THR A 228 14.64 3.48 17.80
C THR A 228 14.40 2.68 19.09
N PRO A 229 15.19 2.90 20.15
CA PRO A 229 14.98 2.25 21.44
C PRO A 229 13.55 2.46 21.97
N GLY A 230 12.93 1.37 22.42
CA GLY A 230 11.54 1.37 22.92
C GLY A 230 10.47 1.11 21.85
N LEU A 231 10.78 1.31 20.55
CA LEU A 231 9.89 0.93 19.45
C LEU A 231 10.05 -0.57 19.15
N LYS A 232 8.94 -1.31 19.16
CA LYS A 232 8.90 -2.78 18.97
C LYS A 232 7.76 -3.16 18.02
N PHE A 233 7.99 -4.16 17.18
CA PHE A 233 6.98 -4.66 16.23
C PHE A 233 6.63 -6.12 16.51
N GLN A 234 5.37 -6.43 16.82
CA GLN A 234 4.87 -7.80 16.82
C GLN A 234 4.29 -8.12 15.46
N CYS A 235 5.00 -8.95 14.69
CA CYS A 235 4.55 -9.42 13.40
C CYS A 235 3.39 -10.41 13.56
N ARG A 236 2.48 -10.46 12.58
CA ARG A 236 1.53 -11.57 12.44
C ARG A 236 2.25 -12.88 12.09
N GLU A 237 1.50 -13.97 12.06
CA GLU A 237 1.97 -15.23 11.46
C GLU A 237 2.36 -15.01 9.99
N ALA A 238 3.49 -15.57 9.56
CA ALA A 238 3.98 -15.45 8.19
C ALA A 238 3.21 -16.36 7.24
N PHE A 239 2.98 -15.90 6.01
CA PHE A 239 2.27 -16.64 4.96
C PHE A 239 3.21 -17.19 3.88
N ASP A 240 4.48 -16.77 3.87
CA ASP A 240 5.59 -17.48 3.25
C ASP A 240 5.91 -18.71 4.10
N LEU A 241 5.36 -19.83 3.63
CA LEU A 241 5.47 -21.14 4.26
C LEU A 241 6.81 -21.84 3.95
N GLN A 242 7.82 -21.12 3.45
CA GLN A 242 9.10 -21.66 2.98
C GLN A 242 8.92 -22.74 1.91
N ARG A 243 7.94 -22.52 1.04
CA ARG A 243 7.65 -23.40 -0.10
C ARG A 243 8.25 -22.83 -1.37
N SER A 244 8.46 -23.69 -2.35
CA SER A 244 9.07 -23.27 -3.62
C SER A 244 8.17 -22.28 -4.35
N SER A 245 8.78 -21.52 -5.28
CA SER A 245 8.03 -20.62 -6.17
C SER A 245 7.13 -21.35 -7.18
N PHE A 246 7.19 -22.69 -7.24
CA PHE A 246 6.22 -23.52 -7.96
C PHE A 246 4.94 -23.71 -7.14
N ASP A 247 5.08 -24.07 -5.86
CA ASP A 247 3.94 -24.37 -4.99
C ASP A 247 3.26 -23.10 -4.44
N HIS A 248 4.05 -22.06 -4.15
CA HIS A 248 3.57 -20.78 -3.60
C HIS A 248 4.17 -19.61 -4.37
N PRO A 249 3.79 -19.42 -5.65
CA PRO A 249 4.43 -18.44 -6.52
C PRO A 249 4.27 -16.99 -6.06
N LEU A 250 3.27 -16.64 -5.25
CA LEU A 250 3.07 -15.26 -4.79
C LEU A 250 3.49 -15.13 -3.32
N GLY A 251 2.97 -15.99 -2.44
CA GLY A 251 3.23 -15.95 -1.00
C GLY A 251 4.71 -16.02 -0.64
N SER A 252 5.49 -16.85 -1.35
CA SER A 252 6.95 -16.98 -1.11
C SER A 252 7.78 -15.77 -1.54
N ARG A 253 7.20 -14.78 -2.23
CA ARG A 253 7.93 -13.64 -2.82
C ARG A 253 7.39 -12.27 -2.45
N PHE A 254 6.07 -12.14 -2.38
CA PHE A 254 5.39 -10.85 -2.32
C PHE A 254 4.69 -10.62 -0.98
N GLU A 255 5.00 -11.42 0.04
CA GLU A 255 4.46 -11.21 1.37
C GLU A 255 4.92 -9.87 1.95
N GLU A 256 3.95 -9.02 2.26
CA GLU A 256 4.13 -7.86 3.11
C GLU A 256 3.70 -8.22 4.53
N MET A 257 4.66 -8.31 5.44
CA MET A 257 4.37 -8.58 6.85
C MET A 257 3.54 -7.45 7.45
N ASP A 258 2.52 -7.80 8.22
CA ASP A 258 1.69 -6.84 8.96
C ASP A 258 2.02 -6.94 10.45
N ALA A 259 2.35 -5.83 11.11
CA ALA A 259 2.76 -5.85 12.51
C ALA A 259 1.97 -4.88 13.40
N LEU A 260 1.81 -5.21 14.67
CA LEU A 260 1.47 -4.24 15.71
C LEU A 260 2.73 -3.46 16.08
N ALA A 261 2.60 -2.15 16.30
CA ALA A 261 3.70 -1.30 16.76
C ALA A 261 3.47 -0.90 18.22
N PHE A 262 4.46 -1.13 19.06
CA PHE A 262 4.46 -0.76 20.47
C PHE A 262 5.55 0.28 20.73
N PHE A 263 5.19 1.32 21.46
CA PHE A 263 6.06 2.40 21.86
C PHE A 263 6.17 2.35 23.38
N ASP A 264 7.37 2.06 23.86
CA ASP A 264 7.72 1.97 25.27
C ASP A 264 8.63 3.14 25.62
N ASN A 265 8.02 4.27 25.99
CA ASN A 265 8.68 5.54 26.34
C ASN A 265 9.72 5.97 25.29
N VAL A 266 9.28 6.03 24.03
CA VAL A 266 10.12 6.35 22.88
C VAL A 266 10.31 7.87 22.80
N LEU A 267 11.56 8.32 22.77
CA LEU A 267 11.89 9.73 22.50
C LEU A 267 11.76 10.01 20.99
N VAL A 268 10.97 11.02 20.66
CA VAL A 268 10.84 11.61 19.33
C VAL A 268 11.47 13.01 19.37
N PRO A 269 12.62 13.22 18.71
CA PRO A 269 13.29 14.52 18.68
C PRO A 269 12.40 15.60 18.09
N TRP A 270 12.53 16.85 18.55
CA TRP A 270 11.73 17.97 18.06
C TRP A 270 11.83 18.15 16.53
N GLU A 271 12.99 17.89 15.93
CA GLU A 271 13.23 17.99 14.48
C GLU A 271 12.49 16.91 13.67
N ARG A 272 11.92 15.91 14.34
CA ARG A 272 11.13 14.82 13.76
C ARG A 272 9.63 14.97 14.03
N VAL A 273 9.21 16.03 14.73
CA VAL A 273 7.80 16.36 14.97
C VAL A 273 7.31 17.31 13.87
N PHE A 274 6.14 16.99 13.31
CA PHE A 274 5.51 17.76 12.22
C PHE A 274 4.22 18.45 12.67
N LEU A 275 3.44 17.82 13.56
CA LEU A 275 2.30 18.44 14.21
C LEU A 275 2.29 18.03 15.68
N TYR A 276 1.86 18.93 16.56
CA TYR A 276 1.70 18.59 17.97
C TYR A 276 0.69 19.48 18.70
N GLY A 277 -0.21 18.86 19.47
CA GLY A 277 -1.12 19.54 20.38
C GLY A 277 -2.40 20.11 19.74
N ASP A 278 -2.55 20.00 18.42
CA ASP A 278 -3.69 20.56 17.68
C ASP A 278 -4.49 19.44 16.97
N PRO A 279 -5.64 19.04 17.54
CA PRO A 279 -6.50 18.02 16.96
C PRO A 279 -7.11 18.41 15.60
N ASP A 280 -7.40 19.68 15.38
CA ASP A 280 -8.06 20.15 14.16
C ASP A 280 -7.08 20.16 12.99
N MET A 281 -5.84 20.61 13.22
CA MET A 281 -4.78 20.46 12.23
C MET A 281 -4.49 18.97 11.97
N CYS A 282 -4.33 18.16 13.02
CA CYS A 282 -4.16 16.71 12.87
C CYS A 282 -5.26 16.06 12.00
N ASN A 283 -6.53 16.46 12.21
CA ASN A 283 -7.67 15.94 11.48
C ASN A 283 -7.76 16.43 10.02
N ASN A 284 -7.19 17.59 9.71
CA ASN A 284 -7.26 18.22 8.38
C ASN A 284 -5.99 17.98 7.55
N MET A 285 -4.90 17.49 8.13
CA MET A 285 -3.60 17.28 7.47
C MET A 285 -3.72 16.57 6.12
N SER A 286 -4.41 15.42 6.06
CA SER A 286 -4.52 14.65 4.81
C SER A 286 -5.25 15.42 3.70
N LEU A 287 -6.26 16.23 4.06
CA LEU A 287 -6.99 17.07 3.12
C LEU A 287 -6.13 18.25 2.66
N ARG A 288 -5.54 18.99 3.61
CA ARG A 288 -4.78 20.22 3.35
C ARG A 288 -3.46 20.01 2.63
N THR A 289 -2.88 18.82 2.74
CA THR A 289 -1.62 18.46 2.06
C THR A 289 -1.84 17.66 0.76
N HIS A 290 -3.11 17.40 0.41
CA HIS A 290 -3.50 16.52 -0.70
C HIS A 290 -2.82 15.14 -0.73
N GLN A 291 -2.31 14.68 0.41
CA GLN A 291 -1.56 13.44 0.53
C GLN A 291 -2.34 12.21 0.08
N TYR A 292 -3.65 12.21 0.29
CA TYR A 292 -4.49 11.09 -0.11
C TYR A 292 -4.71 11.01 -1.64
N LEU A 293 -4.51 12.11 -2.37
CA LEU A 293 -4.58 12.16 -3.84
C LEU A 293 -3.34 11.51 -4.45
N HIS A 294 -2.15 11.91 -3.99
CA HIS A 294 -0.91 11.35 -4.49
C HIS A 294 -0.71 9.87 -4.15
N SER A 295 -1.07 9.45 -2.93
CA SER A 295 -1.11 8.02 -2.60
C SER A 295 -2.24 7.30 -3.36
N GLY A 296 -3.36 7.98 -3.64
CA GLY A 296 -4.44 7.46 -4.47
C GLY A 296 -4.00 7.14 -5.90
N HIS A 297 -3.18 8.01 -6.50
CA HIS A 297 -2.60 7.82 -7.83
C HIS A 297 -1.74 6.56 -7.90
N GLN A 298 -0.84 6.37 -6.92
CA GLN A 298 -0.03 5.16 -6.80
C GLN A 298 -0.90 3.91 -6.68
N VAL A 299 -1.93 3.98 -5.84
CA VAL A 299 -2.81 2.84 -5.56
C VAL A 299 -3.63 2.45 -6.78
N VAL A 300 -4.19 3.41 -7.51
CA VAL A 300 -4.97 3.13 -8.71
C VAL A 300 -4.07 2.60 -9.82
N THR A 301 -2.85 3.13 -9.99
CA THR A 301 -1.84 2.57 -10.90
C THR A 301 -1.55 1.10 -10.59
N LYS A 302 -1.30 0.78 -9.32
CA LYS A 302 -1.12 -0.61 -8.84
C LYS A 302 -2.37 -1.47 -9.08
N ASN A 303 -3.56 -0.93 -8.88
CA ASN A 303 -4.83 -1.64 -9.12
C ASN A 303 -5.02 -2.02 -10.59
N VAL A 304 -4.64 -1.14 -11.53
CA VAL A 304 -4.66 -1.46 -12.97
C VAL A 304 -3.79 -2.68 -13.24
N VAL A 305 -2.53 -2.67 -12.77
CA VAL A 305 -1.61 -3.80 -12.96
C VAL A 305 -2.15 -5.09 -12.34
N LYS A 306 -2.74 -5.00 -11.15
CA LYS A 306 -3.35 -6.16 -10.48
C LYS A 306 -4.54 -6.73 -11.26
N CYS A 307 -5.39 -5.87 -11.83
CA CYS A 307 -6.48 -6.29 -12.72
C CYS A 307 -5.96 -7.00 -13.96
N GLU A 308 -4.94 -6.43 -14.62
CA GLU A 308 -4.33 -7.03 -15.81
C GLU A 308 -3.74 -8.40 -15.52
N PHE A 309 -3.08 -8.55 -14.37
CA PHE A 309 -2.55 -9.83 -13.93
C PHE A 309 -3.67 -10.86 -13.73
N VAL A 310 -4.74 -10.51 -13.02
CA VAL A 310 -5.87 -11.44 -12.77
C VAL A 310 -6.62 -11.77 -14.07
N LEU A 311 -6.80 -10.81 -14.97
CA LEU A 311 -7.41 -11.06 -16.29
C LEU A 311 -6.57 -12.03 -17.12
N GLY A 312 -5.26 -11.82 -17.17
CA GLY A 312 -4.33 -12.71 -17.86
C GLY A 312 -4.34 -14.12 -17.27
N LEU A 313 -4.37 -14.23 -15.94
CA LEU A 313 -4.47 -15.50 -15.22
C LEU A 313 -5.78 -16.24 -15.52
N ALA A 314 -6.91 -15.55 -15.42
CA ALA A 314 -8.22 -16.12 -15.74
C ALA A 314 -8.29 -16.60 -17.20
N ASN A 315 -7.79 -15.81 -18.14
CA ASN A 315 -7.73 -16.17 -19.57
C ASN A 315 -6.89 -17.44 -19.81
N LEU A 316 -5.74 -17.57 -19.14
CA LEU A 316 -4.92 -18.77 -19.23
C LEU A 316 -5.63 -19.99 -18.61
N MET A 317 -6.34 -19.83 -17.50
CA MET A 317 -7.12 -20.91 -16.89
C MET A 317 -8.22 -21.40 -17.84
N VAL A 318 -8.97 -20.48 -18.45
CA VAL A 318 -10.05 -20.79 -19.41
C VAL A 318 -9.51 -21.61 -20.59
N LYS A 319 -8.42 -21.15 -21.20
CA LYS A 319 -7.76 -21.84 -22.32
C LYS A 319 -7.26 -23.23 -21.93
N THR A 320 -6.63 -23.32 -20.76
CA THR A 320 -6.06 -24.60 -20.28
C THR A 320 -7.14 -25.65 -20.06
N LEU A 321 -8.34 -25.22 -19.63
CA LEU A 321 -9.49 -26.09 -19.41
C LEU A 321 -10.37 -26.29 -20.67
N GLY A 322 -10.06 -25.63 -21.79
CA GLY A 322 -10.86 -25.69 -23.01
C GLY A 322 -12.27 -25.10 -22.86
N LEU A 323 -12.42 -24.05 -22.03
CA LEU A 323 -13.71 -23.44 -21.71
C LEU A 323 -14.00 -22.16 -22.51
N ASP A 324 -13.23 -21.89 -23.57
CA ASP A 324 -13.29 -20.65 -24.35
C ASP A 324 -14.67 -20.38 -24.96
N ASP A 325 -15.45 -21.41 -25.29
CA ASP A 325 -16.77 -21.25 -25.92
C ASP A 325 -17.94 -21.26 -24.92
N ALA A 326 -17.66 -21.40 -23.62
CA ALA A 326 -18.71 -21.52 -22.60
C ALA A 326 -19.34 -20.16 -22.27
N PRO A 327 -20.66 -19.93 -22.50
CA PRO A 327 -21.26 -18.60 -22.33
C PRO A 327 -21.16 -18.03 -20.91
N HIS A 328 -21.22 -18.90 -19.89
CA HIS A 328 -21.08 -18.47 -18.50
C HIS A 328 -19.64 -18.01 -18.17
N VAL A 329 -18.63 -18.51 -18.87
CA VAL A 329 -17.24 -18.04 -18.77
C VAL A 329 -17.09 -16.66 -19.37
N HIS A 330 -17.74 -16.37 -20.51
CA HIS A 330 -17.70 -15.04 -21.13
C HIS A 330 -18.22 -13.95 -20.20
N GLY A 331 -19.33 -14.21 -19.50
CA GLY A 331 -19.88 -13.26 -18.52
C GLY A 331 -18.87 -12.95 -17.40
N MET A 332 -18.24 -13.99 -16.82
CA MET A 332 -17.24 -13.81 -15.78
C MET A 332 -15.98 -13.07 -16.29
N MET A 333 -15.51 -13.38 -17.50
CA MET A 333 -14.39 -12.67 -18.11
C MET A 333 -14.74 -11.21 -18.38
N ALA A 334 -15.96 -10.92 -18.83
CA ALA A 334 -16.44 -9.56 -19.06
C ALA A 334 -16.43 -8.72 -17.78
N GLU A 335 -16.83 -9.27 -16.62
CA GLU A 335 -16.77 -8.56 -15.33
C GLU A 335 -15.34 -8.10 -14.99
N ILE A 336 -14.32 -8.92 -15.26
CA ILE A 336 -12.91 -8.54 -15.03
C ILE A 336 -12.50 -7.43 -16.01
N ILE A 337 -12.86 -7.56 -17.28
CA ILE A 337 -12.56 -6.59 -18.34
C ILE A 337 -13.21 -5.24 -18.04
N GLU A 338 -14.48 -5.21 -17.67
CA GLU A 338 -15.21 -3.99 -17.30
C GLU A 338 -14.51 -3.27 -16.15
N ASN A 339 -14.13 -3.99 -15.08
CA ASN A 339 -13.40 -3.37 -13.99
C ASN A 339 -12.02 -2.84 -14.43
N LEU A 340 -11.29 -3.57 -15.27
CA LEU A 340 -10.00 -3.13 -15.78
C LEU A 340 -10.13 -1.83 -16.59
N GLU A 341 -11.05 -1.80 -17.56
CA GLU A 341 -11.24 -0.64 -18.44
C GLU A 341 -11.76 0.58 -17.67
N ILE A 342 -12.67 0.39 -16.72
CA ILE A 342 -13.13 1.48 -15.86
C ILE A 342 -12.00 1.99 -14.97
N THR A 343 -11.18 1.11 -14.38
CA THR A 343 -10.04 1.54 -13.55
C THR A 343 -9.02 2.33 -14.37
N LYS A 344 -8.72 1.90 -15.61
CA LYS A 344 -7.86 2.63 -16.56
C LYS A 344 -8.45 3.99 -16.93
N ALA A 345 -9.74 4.04 -17.24
CA ALA A 345 -10.43 5.28 -17.59
C ALA A 345 -10.40 6.28 -16.43
N MET A 346 -10.64 5.83 -15.20
CA MET A 346 -10.58 6.70 -14.02
C MET A 346 -9.17 7.17 -13.69
N LEU A 347 -8.15 6.32 -13.86
CA LEU A 347 -6.75 6.73 -13.70
C LEU A 347 -6.39 7.84 -14.70
N ARG A 348 -6.69 7.62 -15.98
CA ARG A 348 -6.44 8.59 -17.04
C ARG A 348 -7.21 9.89 -16.81
N ALA A 349 -8.48 9.81 -16.43
CA ALA A 349 -9.27 11.00 -16.14
C ALA A 349 -8.70 11.78 -14.94
N ALA A 350 -8.24 11.09 -13.89
CA ALA A 350 -7.57 11.75 -12.78
C ALA A 350 -6.29 12.48 -13.19
N GLU A 351 -5.53 11.94 -14.15
CA GLU A 351 -4.32 12.58 -14.65
C GLU A 351 -4.62 13.77 -15.56
N VAL A 352 -5.61 13.64 -16.46
CA VAL A 352 -6.03 14.70 -17.38
C VAL A 352 -6.67 15.87 -16.62
N ASP A 353 -7.55 15.58 -15.67
CA ASP A 353 -8.27 16.56 -14.86
C ASP A 353 -7.43 17.05 -13.67
N ALA A 354 -6.12 16.81 -13.68
CA ALA A 354 -5.22 17.27 -12.62
C ALA A 354 -5.09 18.80 -12.61
N GLU A 355 -5.03 19.38 -11.42
CA GLU A 355 -4.94 20.81 -11.20
C GLU A 355 -3.84 21.15 -10.18
N LEU A 356 -3.29 22.36 -10.27
CA LEU A 356 -2.36 22.88 -9.27
C LEU A 356 -3.12 23.21 -7.98
N ASP A 357 -2.62 22.70 -6.85
CA ASP A 357 -3.12 23.07 -5.54
C ASP A 357 -2.53 24.40 -5.02
N GLU A 358 -2.94 24.81 -3.81
CA GLU A 358 -2.45 26.04 -3.18
C GLU A 358 -0.94 26.03 -2.87
N TRP A 359 -0.30 24.86 -2.87
CA TRP A 359 1.14 24.66 -2.68
C TRP A 359 1.89 24.55 -4.03
N GLY A 360 1.18 24.77 -5.13
CA GLY A 360 1.64 24.66 -6.51
C GLY A 360 1.90 23.23 -6.97
N VAL A 361 1.41 22.21 -6.27
CA VAL A 361 1.60 20.80 -6.61
C VAL A 361 0.50 20.38 -7.57
N MET A 362 0.86 19.71 -8.67
CA MET A 362 -0.11 19.16 -9.61
C MET A 362 -0.78 17.93 -9.00
N CYS A 363 -2.02 18.10 -8.54
CA CYS A 363 -2.80 17.09 -7.85
C CYS A 363 -3.75 16.37 -8.83
N PRO A 364 -3.72 15.03 -8.88
CA PRO A 364 -4.66 14.26 -9.70
C PRO A 364 -6.12 14.44 -9.25
N GLY A 365 -7.04 14.30 -10.20
CA GLY A 365 -8.48 14.39 -9.99
C GLY A 365 -9.01 13.51 -8.85
N ASP A 366 -9.57 14.16 -7.83
CA ASP A 366 -9.99 13.55 -6.59
C ASP A 366 -11.12 12.53 -6.76
N MET A 367 -12.20 12.94 -7.42
CA MET A 367 -13.40 12.12 -7.55
C MET A 367 -13.14 10.87 -8.38
N GLN A 368 -12.35 10.98 -9.44
CA GLN A 368 -11.95 9.90 -10.33
C GLN A 368 -11.15 8.84 -9.55
N LEU A 369 -10.12 9.27 -8.80
CA LEU A 369 -9.36 8.36 -7.94
C LEU A 369 -10.26 7.71 -6.88
N MET A 370 -11.14 8.48 -6.24
CA MET A 370 -12.03 7.95 -5.21
C MET A 370 -13.00 6.92 -5.78
N VAL A 371 -13.59 7.15 -6.96
CA VAL A 371 -14.47 6.18 -7.64
C VAL A 371 -13.71 4.90 -7.98
N ALA A 372 -12.52 5.00 -8.60
CA ALA A 372 -11.70 3.83 -8.95
C ALA A 372 -11.40 2.97 -7.71
N ARG A 373 -10.99 3.62 -6.62
CA ARG A 373 -10.65 2.95 -5.36
C ARG A 373 -11.88 2.27 -4.73
N GLN A 374 -13.03 2.94 -4.74
CA GLN A 374 -14.28 2.39 -4.21
C GLN A 374 -14.85 1.24 -5.03
N MET A 375 -14.67 1.27 -6.35
CA MET A 375 -15.02 0.15 -7.22
C MET A 375 -14.13 -1.06 -6.93
N PHE A 376 -12.82 -0.86 -6.82
CA PHE A 376 -11.85 -1.92 -6.62
C PHE A 376 -12.09 -2.72 -5.31
N ILE A 377 -12.52 -2.07 -4.23
CA ILE A 377 -12.91 -2.72 -2.96
C ILE A 377 -13.96 -3.82 -3.17
N ARG A 378 -14.87 -3.64 -4.13
CA ARG A 378 -15.90 -4.63 -4.47
C ARG A 378 -15.41 -5.64 -5.50
N MET A 379 -14.66 -5.16 -6.49
CA MET A 379 -14.32 -5.95 -7.66
C MET A 379 -13.14 -6.88 -7.42
N TYR A 380 -12.14 -6.53 -6.59
CA TYR A 380 -11.04 -7.46 -6.31
C TYR A 380 -11.50 -8.76 -5.62
N PRO A 381 -12.37 -8.73 -4.59
CA PRO A 381 -12.96 -9.96 -4.08
C PRO A 381 -13.80 -10.73 -5.12
N ARG A 382 -14.54 -10.03 -5.98
CA ARG A 382 -15.30 -10.65 -7.08
C ARG A 382 -14.38 -11.32 -8.10
N MET A 383 -13.23 -10.73 -8.41
CA MET A 383 -12.21 -11.36 -9.24
C MET A 383 -11.67 -12.64 -8.60
N GLY A 384 -11.40 -12.63 -7.29
CA GLY A 384 -11.03 -13.84 -6.56
C GLY A 384 -12.11 -14.93 -6.63
N GLU A 385 -13.38 -14.56 -6.49
CA GLU A 385 -14.52 -15.46 -6.65
C GLU A 385 -14.64 -15.99 -8.10
N ILE A 386 -14.40 -15.16 -9.10
CA ILE A 386 -14.37 -15.60 -10.51
C ILE A 386 -13.27 -16.65 -10.71
N LEU A 387 -12.07 -16.47 -10.14
CA LEU A 387 -11.03 -17.49 -10.19
C LEU A 387 -11.48 -18.79 -9.50
N HIS A 388 -12.22 -18.72 -8.38
CA HIS A 388 -12.82 -19.91 -7.75
C HIS A 388 -13.81 -20.60 -8.67
N LEU A 389 -14.71 -19.86 -9.32
CA LEU A 389 -15.74 -20.39 -10.21
C LEU A 389 -15.15 -21.01 -11.48
N LEU A 390 -14.13 -20.37 -12.06
CA LEU A 390 -13.40 -20.88 -13.23
C LEU A 390 -12.57 -22.12 -12.88
N GLY A 391 -11.92 -22.13 -11.71
CA GLY A 391 -10.99 -23.18 -11.33
C GLY A 391 -11.64 -24.40 -10.68
N SER A 392 -12.69 -24.20 -9.88
CA SER A 392 -13.41 -25.25 -9.16
C SER A 392 -12.45 -26.24 -8.47
N SER A 393 -12.67 -27.55 -8.63
CA SER A 393 -11.81 -28.62 -8.09
C SER A 393 -10.39 -28.60 -8.62
N SER A 394 -10.09 -27.95 -9.76
CA SER A 394 -8.72 -27.81 -10.28
C SER A 394 -7.83 -26.95 -9.38
N LEU A 395 -8.43 -26.12 -8.51
CA LEU A 395 -7.69 -25.38 -7.48
C LEU A 395 -7.35 -26.25 -6.26
N MET A 396 -7.93 -27.45 -6.15
CA MET A 396 -7.66 -28.39 -5.04
C MET A 396 -6.85 -29.60 -5.51
N ALA A 397 -7.04 -30.02 -6.76
CA ALA A 397 -6.29 -31.10 -7.41
C ALA A 397 -4.90 -30.61 -7.87
N LEU A 398 -4.09 -30.17 -6.90
CA LEU A 398 -2.78 -29.59 -7.09
C LEU A 398 -1.71 -30.42 -6.36
N PRO A 399 -1.04 -31.37 -7.03
CA PRO A 399 0.18 -31.95 -6.49
C PRO A 399 1.23 -30.85 -6.23
N THR A 400 2.18 -31.15 -5.36
CA THR A 400 3.34 -30.30 -5.09
C THR A 400 4.40 -30.44 -6.18
N GLU A 401 5.40 -29.55 -6.20
CA GLU A 401 6.52 -29.65 -7.11
C GLU A 401 7.25 -31.01 -7.02
N ASP A 402 7.43 -31.51 -5.80
CA ASP A 402 8.17 -32.75 -5.50
C ASP A 402 7.42 -34.00 -5.98
N ASP A 403 6.09 -33.96 -6.03
CA ASP A 403 5.27 -35.09 -6.46
C ASP A 403 5.52 -35.48 -7.93
N PHE A 404 6.00 -34.54 -8.76
CA PHE A 404 6.44 -34.82 -10.14
C PHE A 404 7.72 -35.66 -10.23
N GLY A 405 8.41 -35.89 -9.11
CA GLY A 405 9.54 -36.82 -9.00
C GLY A 405 9.23 -38.04 -8.12
N GLY A 406 7.99 -38.19 -7.63
CA GLY A 406 7.57 -39.27 -6.74
C GLY A 406 7.10 -40.54 -7.46
N GLU A 407 6.68 -41.55 -6.69
CA GLU A 407 6.19 -42.83 -7.23
C GLU A 407 4.96 -42.68 -8.14
N LEU A 408 4.15 -41.64 -7.95
CA LEU A 408 2.95 -41.36 -8.76
C LEU A 408 3.22 -40.36 -9.91
N ALA A 409 4.47 -40.03 -10.21
CA ALA A 409 4.81 -39.02 -11.22
C ALA A 409 4.22 -39.32 -12.60
N ASP A 410 4.23 -40.60 -13.02
CA ASP A 410 3.66 -41.03 -14.31
C ASP A 410 2.13 -40.87 -14.32
N ASP A 411 1.45 -41.21 -13.23
CA ASP A 411 0.01 -41.03 -13.08
C ASP A 411 -0.37 -39.54 -13.07
N ILE A 412 0.37 -38.71 -12.32
CA ILE A 412 0.19 -37.25 -12.29
C ILE A 412 0.35 -36.69 -13.70
N SER A 413 1.41 -37.08 -14.40
CA SER A 413 1.69 -36.60 -15.76
C SER A 413 0.60 -36.98 -16.73
N ARG A 414 0.08 -38.22 -16.63
CA ARG A 414 -0.96 -38.74 -17.50
C ARG A 414 -2.35 -38.16 -17.23
N TYR A 415 -2.75 -38.04 -15.97
CA TYR A 415 -4.13 -37.70 -15.60
C TYR A 415 -4.38 -36.21 -15.38
N LEU A 416 -3.33 -35.39 -15.21
CA LEU A 416 -3.46 -33.93 -15.10
C LEU A 416 -3.08 -33.17 -16.38
N GLU A 417 -2.64 -33.85 -17.44
CA GLU A 417 -2.45 -33.23 -18.76
C GLU A 417 -3.80 -32.78 -19.33
N THR A 418 -3.79 -31.68 -20.09
CA THR A 418 -4.94 -31.25 -20.91
C THR A 418 -4.54 -31.23 -22.38
N ASP A 419 -5.51 -31.13 -23.27
CA ASP A 419 -5.27 -30.99 -24.71
C ASP A 419 -4.39 -29.78 -25.09
N TYR A 420 -4.21 -28.84 -24.16
CA TYR A 420 -3.53 -27.57 -24.38
C TYR A 420 -2.25 -27.39 -23.55
N MET A 421 -2.01 -28.24 -22.54
CA MET A 421 -0.94 -28.00 -21.57
C MET A 421 -0.48 -29.28 -20.87
N SER A 422 0.83 -29.40 -20.67
CA SER A 422 1.41 -30.48 -19.85
C SER A 422 0.87 -30.43 -18.42
N ALA A 423 0.81 -31.60 -17.76
CA ALA A 423 0.40 -31.68 -16.35
C ALA A 423 1.18 -30.73 -15.43
N ARG A 424 2.51 -30.62 -15.64
CA ARG A 424 3.38 -29.76 -14.83
C ARG A 424 3.06 -28.29 -15.02
N ASP A 425 2.88 -27.85 -16.26
CA ASP A 425 2.57 -26.46 -16.56
C ASP A 425 1.15 -26.09 -16.11
N ARG A 426 0.19 -27.01 -16.26
CA ARG A 426 -1.17 -26.85 -15.72
C ARG A 426 -1.12 -26.66 -14.21
N VAL A 427 -0.44 -27.55 -13.47
CA VAL A 427 -0.34 -27.45 -12.01
C VAL A 427 0.33 -26.13 -11.62
N LYS A 428 1.40 -25.73 -12.30
CA LYS A 428 2.06 -24.44 -12.06
C LYS A 428 1.11 -23.24 -12.23
N LEU A 429 0.31 -23.22 -13.30
CA LEU A 429 -0.69 -22.18 -13.54
C LEU A 429 -1.78 -22.17 -12.45
N PHE A 430 -2.30 -23.33 -12.08
CA PHE A 430 -3.36 -23.42 -11.08
C PHE A 430 -2.85 -23.19 -9.65
N ARG A 431 -1.56 -23.44 -9.37
CA ARG A 431 -0.88 -22.98 -8.14
C ARG A 431 -0.83 -21.46 -8.08
N LEU A 432 -0.59 -20.77 -9.20
CA LEU A 432 -0.66 -19.31 -9.27
C LEU A 432 -2.07 -18.77 -9.01
N ALA A 433 -3.09 -19.40 -9.60
CA ALA A 433 -4.49 -19.08 -9.33
C ALA A 433 -4.85 -19.31 -7.86
N TRP A 434 -4.51 -20.48 -7.32
CA TRP A 434 -4.77 -20.83 -5.93
C TRP A 434 -4.07 -19.86 -4.96
N ASP A 435 -2.82 -19.47 -5.23
CA ASP A 435 -2.10 -18.53 -4.36
C ASP A 435 -2.61 -17.09 -4.51
N THR A 436 -3.36 -16.78 -5.58
CA THR A 436 -4.04 -15.49 -5.78
C THR A 436 -5.33 -15.38 -4.95
N CYS A 437 -6.09 -16.47 -4.78
CA CYS A 437 -7.45 -16.40 -4.23
C CYS A 437 -7.81 -17.42 -3.11
N CYS A 438 -6.99 -18.43 -2.85
CA CYS A 438 -7.30 -19.51 -1.89
C CYS A 438 -6.31 -19.59 -0.73
N SER A 439 -5.04 -19.29 -0.96
CA SER A 439 -4.01 -19.38 0.09
C SER A 439 -4.21 -18.37 1.21
N ALA A 440 -3.46 -18.52 2.31
CA ALA A 440 -3.40 -17.51 3.37
C ALA A 440 -2.95 -16.14 2.83
N PHE A 441 -1.98 -16.13 1.90
CA PHE A 441 -1.56 -14.93 1.17
C PHE A 441 -2.70 -14.34 0.34
N GLY A 442 -3.35 -15.13 -0.52
CA GLY A 442 -4.47 -14.66 -1.36
C GLY A 442 -5.65 -14.14 -0.53
N SER A 443 -5.97 -14.81 0.57
CA SER A 443 -7.01 -14.38 1.52
C SER A 443 -6.65 -13.05 2.19
N ARG A 444 -5.38 -12.87 2.61
CA ARG A 444 -4.88 -11.58 3.11
C ARG A 444 -4.97 -10.50 2.05
N GLN A 445 -4.64 -10.80 0.79
CA GLN A 445 -4.78 -9.83 -0.31
C GLN A 445 -6.24 -9.37 -0.47
N ILE A 446 -7.21 -10.29 -0.40
CA ILE A 446 -8.64 -9.94 -0.45
C ILE A 446 -9.02 -9.05 0.74
N LEU A 447 -8.60 -9.40 1.95
CA LEU A 447 -8.88 -8.59 3.15
C LEU A 447 -8.22 -7.20 3.07
N TYR A 448 -6.98 -7.17 2.60
CA TYR A 448 -6.22 -5.94 2.39
C TYR A 448 -6.97 -5.01 1.45
N GLU A 449 -7.29 -5.44 0.22
CA GLU A 449 -7.95 -4.54 -0.75
C GLU A 449 -9.35 -4.11 -0.30
N ARG A 450 -10.03 -4.87 0.56
CA ARG A 450 -11.33 -4.48 1.16
C ARG A 450 -11.22 -3.29 2.10
N PHE A 451 -10.15 -3.22 2.91
CA PHE A 451 -10.01 -2.26 4.01
C PHE A 451 -8.79 -1.35 3.92
N PHE A 452 -8.00 -1.48 2.86
CA PHE A 452 -6.76 -0.74 2.62
C PHE A 452 -6.92 0.78 2.80
N GLN A 453 -8.13 1.30 2.58
CA GLN A 453 -8.45 2.74 2.65
C GLN A 453 -9.56 3.05 3.64
N GLY A 454 -9.75 2.18 4.62
CA GLY A 454 -10.88 2.24 5.53
C GLY A 454 -12.13 1.56 4.98
N ASP A 455 -13.15 1.54 5.84
CA ASP A 455 -14.42 0.90 5.56
C ASP A 455 -15.19 1.56 4.41
N ARG A 456 -15.81 0.74 3.55
CA ARG A 456 -16.57 1.22 2.38
C ARG A 456 -17.71 2.15 2.78
N ASN A 457 -18.46 1.85 3.84
CA ASN A 457 -19.62 2.66 4.23
C ASN A 457 -19.18 4.08 4.57
N ARG A 458 -18.05 4.22 5.27
CA ARG A 458 -17.47 5.53 5.53
C ARG A 458 -17.06 6.26 4.25
N ASN A 459 -16.40 5.56 3.33
CA ASN A 459 -15.93 6.18 2.10
C ASN A 459 -17.08 6.61 1.16
N VAL A 460 -18.20 5.86 1.10
CA VAL A 460 -19.38 6.29 0.32
C VAL A 460 -20.12 7.46 0.96
N VAL A 461 -20.12 7.57 2.30
CA VAL A 461 -20.62 8.78 2.98
C VAL A 461 -19.76 9.98 2.59
N LEU A 462 -18.44 9.86 2.66
CA LEU A 462 -17.53 10.93 2.19
C LEU A 462 -17.76 11.30 0.73
N MET A 463 -18.01 10.30 -0.14
CA MET A 463 -18.37 10.53 -1.54
C MET A 463 -19.63 11.38 -1.67
N ASN A 464 -20.71 10.94 -1.02
CA ASN A 464 -21.99 11.60 -1.10
C ASN A 464 -21.92 13.04 -0.55
N THR A 465 -21.18 13.26 0.54
CA THR A 465 -21.06 14.59 1.15
C THR A 465 -20.20 15.54 0.33
N ARG A 466 -19.14 15.06 -0.32
CA ARG A 466 -18.18 15.91 -1.05
C ARG A 466 -18.57 16.20 -2.50
N TYR A 467 -19.39 15.35 -3.11
CA TYR A 467 -19.81 15.55 -4.50
C TYR A 467 -20.84 16.68 -4.59
N ASP A 468 -20.51 17.73 -5.34
CA ASP A 468 -21.45 18.82 -5.63
C ASP A 468 -22.58 18.30 -6.51
N LYS A 469 -23.80 18.40 -5.98
CA LYS A 469 -25.03 17.93 -6.64
C LYS A 469 -25.86 19.08 -7.19
N GLU A 470 -25.58 20.31 -6.78
CA GLU A 470 -26.41 21.47 -7.09
C GLU A 470 -26.52 21.75 -8.58
N PRO A 471 -25.46 21.64 -9.41
CA PRO A 471 -25.60 21.88 -10.85
C PRO A 471 -26.61 20.93 -11.53
N MET A 472 -26.62 19.64 -11.16
CA MET A 472 -27.56 18.67 -11.72
C MET A 472 -28.98 18.88 -11.17
N SER A 473 -29.11 19.24 -9.88
CA SER A 473 -30.39 19.59 -9.28
C SER A 473 -31.01 20.82 -9.94
N GLN A 474 -30.21 21.86 -10.17
CA GLN A 474 -30.65 23.08 -10.83
C GLN A 474 -31.10 22.80 -12.26
N TRP A 475 -30.36 21.98 -13.02
CA TRP A 475 -30.79 21.60 -14.37
C TRP A 475 -32.18 20.93 -14.38
N VAL A 476 -32.46 20.06 -13.39
CA VAL A 476 -33.80 19.45 -13.26
C VAL A 476 -34.85 20.49 -12.91
N GLN A 477 -34.57 21.44 -12.02
CA GLN A 477 -35.48 22.55 -11.70
C GLN A 477 -35.76 23.40 -12.94
N ASP A 478 -34.72 23.80 -13.67
CA ASP A 478 -34.85 24.56 -14.92
C ASP A 478 -35.66 23.81 -15.98
N PHE A 479 -35.61 22.47 -16.00
CA PHE A 479 -36.42 21.67 -16.91
C PHE A 479 -37.90 21.64 -16.50
N LEU A 480 -38.19 21.56 -15.20
CA LEU A 480 -39.56 21.60 -14.68
C LEU A 480 -40.24 22.96 -14.87
N GLU A 481 -39.46 24.03 -14.99
CA GLU A 481 -39.95 25.39 -15.23
C GLU A 481 -40.15 25.73 -16.72
N ARG A 482 -39.84 24.82 -17.65
CA ARG A 482 -40.07 25.03 -19.09
C ARG A 482 -41.53 24.77 -19.44
N GLU A 483 -42.18 25.78 -20.03
CA GLU A 483 -43.52 25.67 -20.65
C GLU A 483 -43.54 24.80 -21.90
#